data_AF-A0A2M8P2X3-F1
#
_entry.id   AF-A0A2M8P2X3-F1
#
_cell.length_a   1.000
_cell.length_b   1.000
_cell.length_c   1.000
_cell.angle_alpha   90.00
_cell.angle_beta   90.00
_cell.angle_gamma   90.00
#
_symmetry.space_group_name_H-M   'P 1'
#
loop_
_entity.id
_entity.type
_entity.pdbx_description
1 polymer ?
#
loop_
_entity_poly.entity_id
_entity_poly.type
_entity_poly.pdbx_seq_one_letter_code
_entity_poly.pdbx_strand_id
1 'polypeptide(L)'
;MRNLLRIALSVMVIVMALSAAPLSVYAQDDPRRPVTDDEVNAVSKRLYCPVCENITLDTCGTLACIQWREEVRILLSEGKTPEQVIENFVVRFGDRVVGTPVDPTLRALSLVTPWLLSAFVLLGAASVFLRWRREGAVSAPKAKVSSPSAQAATHTLEEYRARLEADLAARR
;
A
#
# COMPACT_ATOMS: atom_id res chain seq x y z
N MET A 1 18.21 -14.69 41.62
CA MET A 1 18.96 -13.42 41.41
C MET A 1 19.21 -13.12 39.93
N ARG A 2 19.81 -14.03 39.14
CA ARG A 2 20.12 -13.80 37.71
C ARG A 2 18.91 -13.47 36.81
N ASN A 3 17.73 -14.04 37.10
CA ASN A 3 16.50 -13.75 36.34
C ASN A 3 15.86 -12.40 36.74
N LEU A 4 15.97 -12.00 38.02
CA LEU A 4 15.51 -10.69 38.48
C LEU A 4 16.36 -9.56 37.89
N LEU A 5 17.68 -9.78 37.78
CA LEU A 5 18.61 -8.84 37.14
C LEU A 5 18.30 -8.66 35.64
N ARG A 6 17.95 -9.75 34.94
CA ARG A 6 17.56 -9.72 33.53
C ARG A 6 16.23 -8.99 33.30
N ILE A 7 15.24 -9.22 34.18
CA ILE A 7 13.95 -8.53 34.13
C ILE A 7 14.15 -7.03 34.37
N ALA A 8 14.93 -6.64 35.38
CA ALA A 8 15.25 -5.25 35.66
C ALA A 8 15.97 -4.57 34.48
N LEU A 9 16.94 -5.24 33.86
CA LEU A 9 17.65 -4.73 32.68
C LEU A 9 16.71 -4.55 31.49
N SER A 10 15.82 -5.51 31.22
CA SER A 10 14.84 -5.39 30.13
C SER A 10 13.83 -4.27 30.36
N VAL A 11 13.37 -4.06 31.60
CA VAL A 11 12.48 -2.95 31.94
C VAL A 11 13.19 -1.61 31.77
N MET A 12 14.45 -1.50 32.19
CA MET A 12 15.24 -0.28 32.03
C MET A 12 15.45 0.08 30.55
N VAL A 13 15.73 -0.91 29.70
CA VAL A 13 15.90 -0.69 28.24
C VAL A 13 14.58 -0.27 27.58
N ILE A 14 13.44 -0.86 27.98
CA ILE A 14 12.12 -0.48 27.45
C ILE A 14 11.75 0.95 27.86
N VAL A 15 12.01 1.33 29.12
CA VAL A 15 11.76 2.70 29.62
C VAL A 15 12.63 3.71 28.86
N MET A 16 13.89 3.38 28.59
CA MET A 16 14.82 4.25 27.87
C MET A 16 14.51 4.35 26.37
N ALA A 17 13.93 3.30 25.77
CA ALA A 17 13.42 3.34 24.40
C ALA A 17 12.13 4.19 24.29
N LEU A 18 11.27 4.16 25.32
CA LEU A 18 10.05 4.98 25.36
C LEU A 18 10.33 6.47 25.62
N SER A 19 11.42 6.81 26.32
CA SER A 19 11.80 8.21 26.57
C SER A 19 12.51 8.88 25.39
N ALA A 20 12.92 8.13 24.37
CA ALA A 20 13.47 8.64 23.12
C ALA A 20 12.38 9.09 22.12
N ALA A 21 11.23 9.57 22.61
CA ALA A 21 10.24 10.20 21.76
C ALA A 21 10.87 11.46 21.14
N PRO A 22 10.76 11.67 19.81
CA PRO A 22 11.28 12.88 19.19
C PRO A 22 10.52 14.08 19.79
N LEU A 23 11.23 14.87 20.60
CA LEU A 23 10.77 16.19 20.99
C LEU A 23 10.66 17.00 19.69
N SER A 24 9.44 17.14 19.20
CA SER A 24 9.15 18.01 18.07
C SER A 24 9.43 19.43 18.54
N VAL A 25 10.60 19.95 18.16
CA VAL A 25 10.96 21.34 18.41
C VAL A 25 10.13 22.18 17.47
N TYR A 26 9.07 22.78 18.01
CA TYR A 26 8.37 23.87 17.33
C TYR A 26 9.32 25.08 17.37
N ALA A 27 9.88 25.43 16.22
CA ALA A 27 10.51 26.73 16.06
C ALA A 27 9.43 27.79 16.36
N GLN A 28 9.70 28.71 17.27
CA GLN A 28 8.78 29.80 17.54
C GLN A 28 8.75 30.72 16.31
N ASP A 29 7.64 30.71 15.59
CA ASP A 29 7.39 31.69 14.53
C ASP A 29 7.35 33.07 15.18
N ASP A 30 8.30 33.92 14.80
CA ASP A 30 8.24 35.35 15.10
C ASP A 30 7.06 35.94 14.31
N PRO A 31 5.98 36.43 14.96
CA PRO A 31 4.82 36.97 14.28
C PRO A 31 5.12 38.21 13.42
N ARG A 32 6.34 38.77 13.52
CA ARG A 32 6.78 39.94 12.76
C ARG A 32 7.59 39.58 11.51
N ARG A 33 7.89 38.29 11.29
CA ARG A 33 8.58 37.83 10.09
C ARG A 33 7.65 38.00 8.88
N PRO A 34 8.14 38.59 7.77
CA PRO A 34 7.36 38.62 6.54
C PRO A 34 7.14 37.19 6.03
N VAL A 35 5.90 36.90 5.63
CA VAL A 35 5.53 35.61 5.02
C VAL A 35 6.36 35.39 3.76
N THR A 36 7.03 34.25 3.66
CA THR A 36 7.85 33.92 2.48
C THR A 36 7.03 33.23 1.40
N ASP A 37 7.48 33.35 0.16
CA ASP A 37 6.84 32.65 -0.98
C ASP A 37 6.88 31.13 -0.81
N ASP A 38 7.88 30.59 -0.10
CA ASP A 38 7.95 29.16 0.23
C ASP A 38 6.83 28.72 1.17
N GLU A 39 6.44 29.55 2.15
CA GLU A 39 5.32 29.26 3.05
C GLU A 39 3.99 29.27 2.28
N VAL A 40 3.80 30.29 1.44
CA VAL A 40 2.62 30.39 0.56
C VAL A 40 2.57 29.18 -0.38
N ASN A 41 3.68 28.79 -0.98
CA ASN A 41 3.76 27.64 -1.88
C ASN A 41 3.52 26.32 -1.13
N ALA A 42 3.98 26.17 0.10
CA ALA A 42 3.75 24.98 0.91
C ALA A 42 2.26 24.75 1.20
N VAL A 43 1.50 25.83 1.44
CA VAL A 43 0.05 25.77 1.58
C VAL A 43 -0.63 25.56 0.22
N SER A 44 -0.19 26.28 -0.81
CA SER A 44 -0.79 26.24 -2.15
C SER A 44 -0.67 24.87 -2.82
N LYS A 45 0.37 24.09 -2.53
CA LYS A 45 0.52 22.70 -2.98
C LYS A 45 -0.54 21.75 -2.44
N ARG A 46 -1.15 22.08 -1.30
CA ARG A 46 -2.19 21.27 -0.65
C ARG A 46 -3.60 21.65 -1.11
N LEU A 47 -3.73 22.75 -1.87
CA LEU A 47 -4.99 23.28 -2.36
C LEU A 47 -5.10 23.09 -3.87
N TYR A 48 -6.23 22.53 -4.31
CA TYR A 48 -6.61 22.39 -5.70
C TYR A 48 -7.45 23.57 -6.15
N CYS A 49 -7.25 23.97 -7.40
CA CYS A 49 -8.02 25.02 -8.04
C CYS A 49 -9.49 24.58 -8.21
N PRO A 50 -10.48 25.30 -7.66
CA PRO A 50 -11.88 24.94 -7.79
C PRO A 50 -12.44 25.04 -9.23
N VAL A 51 -11.71 25.70 -10.13
CA VAL A 51 -12.15 25.98 -11.51
C VAL A 51 -11.39 25.13 -12.53
N CYS A 52 -10.16 24.70 -12.22
CA CYS A 52 -9.35 23.89 -13.12
C CYS A 52 -9.43 22.41 -12.71
N GLU A 53 -9.33 21.51 -13.68
CA GLU A 53 -9.36 20.07 -13.40
C GLU A 53 -8.01 19.58 -12.87
N ASN A 54 -8.00 19.10 -11.62
CA ASN A 54 -6.87 18.40 -11.00
C ASN A 54 -5.53 19.16 -11.05
N ILE A 55 -5.57 20.49 -10.90
CA ILE A 55 -4.39 21.36 -10.84
C ILE A 55 -4.33 22.04 -9.47
N THR A 56 -3.15 22.07 -8.87
CA THR A 56 -2.88 22.74 -7.59
C THR A 56 -2.67 24.24 -7.74
N LEU A 57 -2.93 25.01 -6.69
CA LEU A 57 -2.80 26.47 -6.72
C LEU A 57 -1.37 26.94 -6.97
N ASP A 58 -0.35 26.17 -6.58
CA ASP A 58 1.06 26.53 -6.80
C ASP A 58 1.48 26.48 -8.28
N THR A 59 0.90 25.56 -9.05
CA THR A 59 1.22 25.36 -10.48
C THR A 59 0.28 26.08 -11.43
N CYS A 60 -0.93 26.38 -10.98
CA CYS A 60 -1.95 27.06 -11.77
C CYS A 60 -1.56 28.52 -12.11
N GLY A 61 -1.44 28.84 -13.40
CA GLY A 61 -1.10 30.18 -13.90
C GLY A 61 -2.29 31.10 -14.19
N THR A 62 -3.52 30.71 -13.84
CA THR A 62 -4.71 31.54 -14.11
C THR A 62 -4.77 32.75 -13.18
N LEU A 63 -5.47 33.81 -13.60
CA LEU A 63 -5.68 35.00 -12.76
C LEU A 63 -6.31 34.65 -11.41
N ALA A 64 -7.28 33.74 -11.40
CA ALA A 64 -7.93 33.28 -10.17
C ALA A 64 -6.95 32.60 -9.21
N CYS A 65 -6.06 31.75 -9.72
CA CYS A 65 -5.03 31.08 -8.90
C CYS A 65 -4.01 32.07 -8.34
N ILE A 66 -3.63 33.09 -9.10
CA ILE A 66 -2.76 34.17 -8.62
C ILE A 66 -3.44 34.92 -7.45
N GLN A 67 -4.72 35.25 -7.60
CA GLN A 67 -5.51 35.91 -6.55
C GLN A 67 -5.65 35.05 -5.29
N TRP A 68 -5.92 33.75 -5.43
CA TRP A 68 -6.01 32.86 -4.28
C TRP A 68 -4.67 32.64 -3.57
N ARG A 69 -3.54 32.62 -4.29
CA ARG A 69 -2.22 32.60 -3.63
C ARG A 69 -1.93 33.88 -2.87
N GLU A 70 -2.38 35.02 -3.39
CA GLU A 70 -2.29 36.28 -2.66
C GLU A 70 -3.16 36.24 -1.39
N GLU A 71 -4.36 35.70 -1.48
CA GLU A 71 -5.24 35.50 -0.33
C GLU A 71 -4.62 34.57 0.73
N VAL A 72 -3.96 33.49 0.31
CA VAL A 72 -3.18 32.62 1.20
C VAL A 72 -2.08 33.41 1.91
N ARG A 73 -1.34 34.27 1.18
CA ARG A 73 -0.29 35.13 1.78
C ARG A 73 -0.88 36.07 2.83
N ILE A 74 -2.01 36.70 2.53
CA ILE A 74 -2.71 37.60 3.46
C ILE A 74 -3.11 36.84 4.73
N LEU A 75 -3.77 35.69 4.60
CA LEU A 75 -4.20 34.90 5.76
C LEU A 75 -3.02 34.43 6.63
N LEU A 76 -1.92 34.01 6.01
CA LEU A 76 -0.69 33.66 6.74
C LEU A 76 -0.12 34.89 7.47
N SER A 77 -0.16 36.07 6.85
CA SER A 77 0.32 37.31 7.46
C SER A 77 -0.57 37.79 8.62
N GLU A 78 -1.85 37.40 8.62
CA GLU A 78 -2.78 37.59 9.74
C GLU A 78 -2.53 36.61 10.90
N GLY A 79 -1.55 35.72 10.79
CA GLY A 79 -1.22 34.72 11.80
C GLY A 79 -2.11 33.48 11.77
N LYS A 80 -2.84 33.23 10.67
CA LYS A 80 -3.57 31.97 10.49
C LYS A 80 -2.59 30.82 10.27
N THR A 81 -2.88 29.66 10.86
CA THR A 81 -2.10 28.45 10.59
C THR A 81 -2.42 27.90 9.20
N PRO A 82 -1.50 27.14 8.56
CA PRO A 82 -1.75 26.47 7.29
C PRO A 82 -3.08 25.69 7.24
N GLU A 83 -3.42 25.00 8.33
CA GLU A 83 -4.65 24.23 8.46
C GLU A 83 -5.89 25.12 8.47
N GLN A 84 -5.84 26.26 9.18
CA GLN A 84 -6.93 27.23 9.20
C GLN A 84 -7.13 27.90 7.83
N VAL A 85 -6.04 28.15 7.10
CA VAL A 85 -6.12 28.66 5.73
C VAL A 85 -6.83 27.64 4.84
N ILE A 86 -6.41 26.38 4.86
CA ILE A 86 -7.04 25.31 4.08
C ILE A 86 -8.52 25.17 4.43
N GLU A 87 -8.85 25.17 5.73
CA GLU A 87 -10.23 25.09 6.20
C GLU A 87 -11.09 26.26 5.69
N ASN A 88 -10.55 27.49 5.66
CA ASN A 88 -11.26 28.64 5.09
C ASN A 88 -11.65 28.41 3.62
N PHE A 89 -10.73 27.86 2.82
CA PHE A 89 -10.98 27.53 1.43
C PHE A 89 -11.98 26.37 1.29
N VAL A 90 -11.88 25.34 2.13
CA VAL A 90 -12.84 24.21 2.15
C VAL A 90 -14.25 24.69 2.47
N VAL A 91 -14.43 25.56 3.47
CA VAL A 91 -15.76 26.09 3.84
C VAL A 91 -16.41 26.84 2.67
N ARG A 92 -15.62 27.54 1.86
CA ARG A 92 -16.10 28.37 0.74
C ARG A 92 -16.30 27.58 -0.56
N PHE A 93 -15.43 26.63 -0.84
CA PHE A 93 -15.39 25.93 -2.13
C PHE A 93 -15.77 24.44 -2.02
N GLY A 94 -15.87 23.89 -0.82
CA GLY A 94 -16.15 22.48 -0.54
C GLY A 94 -14.91 21.59 -0.66
N ASP A 95 -15.10 20.28 -0.43
CA ASP A 95 -14.02 19.30 -0.30
C ASP A 95 -13.15 19.13 -1.56
N ARG A 96 -13.63 19.56 -2.74
CA ARG A 96 -12.88 19.48 -4.01
C ARG A 96 -11.56 20.27 -4.01
N VAL A 97 -11.40 21.24 -3.12
CA VAL A 97 -10.14 22.01 -3.02
C VAL A 97 -9.05 21.24 -2.25
N VAL A 98 -9.38 20.15 -1.59
CA VAL A 98 -8.42 19.29 -0.91
C VAL A 98 -8.41 17.91 -1.56
N GLY A 99 -7.22 17.34 -1.71
CA GLY A 99 -7.07 15.99 -2.29
C GLY A 99 -7.50 14.86 -1.35
N THR A 100 -7.95 15.18 -0.14
CA THR A 100 -8.33 14.22 0.90
C THR A 100 -9.68 14.59 1.51
N PRO A 101 -10.51 13.60 1.89
CA PRO A 101 -11.76 13.86 2.61
C PRO A 101 -11.49 14.63 3.90
N VAL A 102 -12.23 15.71 4.11
CA VAL A 102 -12.16 16.53 5.33
C VAL A 102 -12.81 15.78 6.50
N ASP A 103 -13.85 14.99 6.21
CA ASP A 103 -14.51 14.14 7.18
C ASP A 103 -13.52 13.15 7.81
N PRO A 104 -13.26 13.24 9.13
CA PRO A 104 -12.26 12.42 9.80
C PRO A 104 -12.63 10.93 9.74
N THR A 105 -13.92 10.62 9.70
CA THR A 105 -14.47 9.26 9.55
C THR A 105 -14.17 8.68 8.18
N LEU A 106 -14.45 9.43 7.10
CA LEU A 106 -14.16 9.02 5.72
C LEU A 106 -12.66 8.91 5.49
N ARG A 107 -11.87 9.83 6.05
CA ARG A 107 -10.41 9.77 5.99
C ARG A 107 -9.88 8.52 6.67
N ALA A 108 -10.35 8.22 7.88
CA ALA A 108 -9.96 7.01 8.61
C ALA A 108 -10.39 5.74 7.86
N LEU A 109 -11.60 5.72 7.31
CA LEU A 109 -12.10 4.59 6.54
C LEU A 109 -11.26 4.36 5.28
N SER A 110 -10.90 5.42 4.56
CA SER A 110 -10.03 5.32 3.37
C SER A 110 -8.65 4.76 3.69
N LEU A 111 -8.11 5.08 4.88
CA LEU A 111 -6.82 4.58 5.35
C LEU A 111 -6.89 3.14 5.84
N VAL A 112 -7.94 2.77 6.58
CA VAL A 112 -8.07 1.46 7.26
C VAL A 112 -8.61 0.37 6.34
N THR A 113 -9.55 0.70 5.45
CA THR A 113 -10.22 -0.26 4.56
C THR A 113 -9.25 -1.13 3.75
N PRO A 114 -8.22 -0.59 3.08
CA PRO A 114 -7.28 -1.40 2.31
C PRO A 114 -6.55 -2.46 3.15
N TRP A 115 -6.19 -2.13 4.40
CA TRP A 115 -5.52 -3.06 5.30
C TRP A 115 -6.45 -4.18 5.76
N LEU A 116 -7.69 -3.83 6.12
CA LEU A 116 -8.71 -4.82 6.52
C LEU A 116 -9.01 -5.78 5.36
N LEU A 117 -9.18 -5.25 4.16
CA LEU A 117 -9.47 -6.04 2.96
C LEU A 117 -8.29 -6.96 2.61
N SER A 118 -7.06 -6.45 2.69
CA SER A 118 -5.85 -7.24 2.49
C SER A 118 -5.71 -8.37 3.52
N ALA A 119 -5.94 -8.07 4.81
CA ALA A 119 -5.91 -9.07 5.87
C ALA A 119 -6.97 -10.15 5.66
N PHE A 120 -8.18 -9.77 5.26
CA PHE A 120 -9.25 -10.71 4.96
C PHE A 120 -8.90 -11.65 3.80
N VAL A 121 -8.37 -11.11 2.70
CA VAL A 121 -7.93 -11.91 1.54
C VAL A 121 -6.80 -12.87 1.93
N LEU A 122 -5.80 -12.39 2.69
CA LEU A 122 -4.69 -13.22 3.15
C LEU A 122 -5.15 -14.36 4.06
N LEU A 123 -6.04 -14.08 5.02
CA LEU A 123 -6.61 -15.10 5.90
C LEU A 123 -7.43 -16.12 5.10
N GLY A 124 -8.24 -15.67 4.14
CA GLY A 124 -8.99 -16.53 3.24
C GLY A 124 -8.06 -17.45 2.45
N ALA A 125 -7.05 -16.88 1.78
CA ALA A 125 -6.06 -17.64 1.01
C ALA A 125 -5.28 -18.65 1.87
N ALA A 126 -4.84 -18.24 3.06
CA ALA A 126 -4.14 -19.12 4.00
C ALA A 126 -5.03 -20.29 4.44
N SER A 127 -6.31 -20.03 4.73
CA SER A 127 -7.26 -21.06 5.13
C SER A 127 -7.48 -22.11 4.03
N VAL A 128 -7.64 -21.67 2.77
CA VAL A 128 -7.79 -22.55 1.61
C VAL A 128 -6.51 -23.36 1.37
N PHE A 129 -5.36 -22.71 1.42
CA PHE A 129 -4.06 -23.36 1.25
C PHE A 129 -3.79 -24.45 2.31
N LEU A 130 -4.09 -24.16 3.57
CA LEU A 130 -3.95 -25.12 4.68
C LEU A 130 -4.90 -26.31 4.53
N ARG A 131 -6.13 -26.10 4.05
CA ARG A 131 -7.08 -27.19 3.77
C ARG A 131 -6.60 -28.07 2.63
N TRP A 132 -6.14 -27.47 1.53
CA TRP A 132 -5.62 -28.22 0.39
C TRP A 132 -4.40 -29.07 0.75
N ARG A 133 -3.48 -28.55 1.58
CA ARG A 133 -2.35 -29.34 2.09
C ARG A 133 -2.75 -30.52 2.97
N ARG A 134 -3.84 -30.41 3.72
CA ARG A 134 -4.35 -31.51 4.56
C ARG A 134 -4.98 -32.62 3.73
N GLU A 135 -5.66 -32.27 2.63
CA GLU A 135 -6.28 -33.24 1.72
C GLU A 135 -5.24 -33.94 0.82
N GLY A 136 -4.14 -33.26 0.47
CA GLY A 136 -3.01 -33.86 -0.27
C GLY A 136 -2.15 -34.84 0.53
N ALA A 137 -2.39 -35.00 1.83
CA ALA A 137 -1.69 -35.96 2.70
C ALA A 137 -2.39 -37.33 2.79
N VAL A 138 -3.42 -37.59 1.97
CA VAL A 138 -3.86 -38.97 1.72
C VAL A 138 -2.79 -39.63 0.85
N SER A 139 -1.97 -40.47 1.47
CA SER A 139 -0.99 -41.31 0.77
C SER A 139 -1.68 -42.02 -0.39
N ALA A 140 -1.36 -41.62 -1.62
CA ALA A 140 -1.69 -42.41 -2.77
C ALA A 140 -1.10 -43.81 -2.55
N PRO A 141 -1.91 -44.89 -2.54
CA PRO A 141 -1.35 -46.22 -2.60
C PRO A 141 -0.50 -46.27 -3.86
N LYS A 142 0.77 -46.66 -3.75
CA LYS A 142 1.57 -47.04 -4.92
C LYS A 142 0.87 -48.24 -5.57
N ALA A 143 -0.11 -47.97 -6.42
CA ALA A 143 -0.67 -48.96 -7.31
C ALA A 143 0.46 -49.35 -8.25
N LYS A 144 1.05 -50.53 -8.02
CA LYS A 144 1.81 -51.22 -9.06
C LYS A 144 0.85 -51.40 -10.22
N VAL A 145 1.02 -50.62 -11.27
CA VAL A 145 0.29 -50.78 -12.53
C VAL A 145 0.86 -52.01 -13.21
N SER A 146 0.43 -53.20 -12.77
CA SER A 146 0.41 -54.39 -13.60
C SER A 146 -0.99 -54.47 -14.21
N SER A 147 -1.26 -53.58 -15.17
CA SER A 147 -2.48 -53.63 -15.98
C SER A 147 -2.19 -54.48 -17.22
N PRO A 148 -2.91 -55.61 -17.45
CA PRO A 148 -2.72 -56.47 -18.62
C PRO A 148 -2.80 -55.72 -19.96
N SER A 149 -3.55 -54.62 -19.99
CA SER A 149 -3.67 -53.71 -21.14
C SER A 149 -2.36 -52.99 -21.48
N ALA A 150 -1.56 -52.63 -20.45
CA ALA A 150 -0.27 -51.98 -20.66
C ALA A 150 0.77 -52.96 -21.26
N GLN A 151 0.74 -54.23 -20.83
CA GLN A 151 1.62 -55.27 -21.42
C GLN A 151 1.22 -55.63 -22.87
N ALA A 152 -0.08 -55.68 -23.16
CA ALA A 152 -0.58 -55.92 -24.52
C ALA A 152 -0.24 -54.76 -25.48
N ALA A 153 -0.34 -53.52 -25.01
CA ALA A 153 0.05 -52.34 -25.78
C ALA A 153 1.57 -52.29 -26.05
N THR A 154 2.41 -52.72 -25.12
CA THR A 154 3.86 -52.81 -25.35
C THR A 154 4.22 -53.90 -26.36
N HIS A 155 3.60 -55.09 -26.28
CA HIS A 155 3.89 -56.18 -27.22
C HIS A 155 3.50 -55.83 -28.66
N THR A 156 2.35 -55.17 -28.84
CA THR A 156 1.89 -54.71 -30.18
C THR A 156 2.80 -53.62 -30.76
N LEU A 157 3.33 -52.73 -29.92
CA LEU A 157 4.25 -51.69 -30.33
C LEU A 157 5.64 -52.25 -30.73
N GLU A 158 6.13 -53.26 -29.99
CA GLU A 158 7.37 -53.97 -30.33
C GLU A 158 7.24 -54.73 -31.66
N GLU A 159 6.11 -55.40 -31.90
CA GLU A 159 5.84 -56.08 -33.17
C GLU A 159 5.78 -55.11 -34.36
N TYR A 160 5.13 -53.95 -34.18
CA TYR A 160 5.05 -52.93 -35.23
C TYR A 160 6.43 -52.35 -35.56
N ARG A 161 7.24 -52.12 -34.53
CA ARG A 161 8.61 -51.61 -34.69
C ARG A 161 9.49 -52.59 -35.48
N ALA A 162 9.42 -53.87 -35.18
CA ALA A 162 10.19 -54.90 -35.88
C ALA A 162 9.83 -54.99 -37.38
N ARG A 163 8.54 -54.87 -37.73
CA ARG A 163 8.10 -54.82 -39.13
C ARG A 163 8.64 -53.57 -39.85
N LEU A 164 8.62 -52.42 -39.18
CA LEU A 164 9.14 -51.17 -39.74
C LEU A 164 10.65 -51.26 -40.01
N GLU A 165 11.41 -51.87 -39.09
CA GLU A 165 12.85 -52.07 -39.23
C GLU A 165 13.18 -53.02 -40.39
N ALA A 166 12.38 -54.07 -40.60
CA ALA A 166 12.51 -54.98 -41.74
C ALA A 166 12.24 -54.29 -43.09
N ASP A 167 11.20 -53.46 -43.17
CA ASP A 167 10.87 -52.67 -44.38
C ASP A 167 11.98 -51.66 -44.73
N LEU A 168 12.57 -51.02 -43.71
CA LEU A 168 13.69 -50.10 -43.90
C LEU A 168 14.96 -50.83 -44.36
N ALA A 169 15.22 -52.03 -43.84
CA ALA A 169 16.36 -52.85 -44.25
C ALA A 169 16.21 -53.37 -45.68
N ALA A 170 14.99 -53.72 -46.12
CA ALA A 170 14.73 -54.20 -47.47
C ALA A 170 14.83 -53.12 -48.56
N ARG A 171 14.78 -51.84 -48.17
CA ARG A 171 14.88 -50.67 -49.08
C ARG A 171 16.31 -50.13 -49.23
N ARG A 172 17.29 -50.75 -48.58
CA ARG A 172 18.70 -50.35 -48.60
C ARG A 172 19.52 -51.33 -49.44
#